data_AF-A0A416ZH11-F1
#
_entry.id   AF-A0A416ZH11-F1
#
_cell.length_a   1.000
_cell.length_b   1.000
_cell.length_c   1.000
_cell.angle_alpha   90.00
_cell.angle_beta   90.00
_cell.angle_gamma   90.00
#
_symmetry.space_group_name_H-M   'P 1'
#
loop_
_entity.id
_entity.type
_entity.pdbx_description
1 polymer ?
#
loop_
_entity_poly.entity_id
_entity_poly.type
_entity_poly.pdbx_seq_one_letter_code
_entity_poly.pdbx_strand_id
1 'polypeptide(L)'
;MAISNVDAVVTASTALVALFVTFHQITQSNKQGLFNHRLSVWTNARSLMNLCEKNRHYLEREQESPDLANDLSFQFMTNNAYLYSIGPSIAHVLEQDYQQLLLCKLTELQDLALEAKFVFKGDLGKSLSSFIDSYHSLLFSMYQYQLVLNHVEKIGGEQCLGLDDACESVGEPEERQKLADARRTLLESYNRLIDEKVEKRVEKQCRLR
;
A
#
# COMPACT_ATOMS: atom_id res chain seq x y z
N MET A 1 35.59 -60.94 9.33
CA MET A 1 34.41 -60.20 9.82
C MET A 1 34.83 -58.81 10.31
N ALA A 2 35.44 -57.99 9.44
CA ALA A 2 35.95 -56.65 9.79
C ALA A 2 35.59 -55.57 8.76
N ILE A 3 35.09 -55.96 7.59
CA ILE A 3 34.77 -55.07 6.46
C ILE A 3 33.43 -54.33 6.70
N SER A 4 32.48 -54.95 7.42
CA SER A 4 31.15 -54.38 7.70
C SER A 4 31.17 -53.10 8.53
N ASN A 5 32.21 -52.89 9.36
CA ASN A 5 32.29 -51.72 10.22
C ASN A 5 32.80 -50.48 9.48
N VAL A 6 33.62 -50.67 8.43
CA VAL A 6 34.14 -49.55 7.62
C VAL A 6 33.02 -48.98 6.75
N ASP A 7 32.25 -49.84 6.10
CA ASP A 7 31.10 -49.42 5.29
C ASP A 7 30.02 -48.71 6.13
N ALA A 8 29.77 -49.21 7.35
CA ALA A 8 28.88 -48.56 8.30
C ALA A 8 29.39 -47.19 8.76
N VAL A 9 30.69 -47.05 9.04
CA VAL A 9 31.31 -45.77 9.42
C VAL A 9 31.30 -44.78 8.26
N VAL A 10 31.58 -45.21 7.03
CA VAL A 10 31.51 -44.37 5.82
C VAL A 10 30.08 -43.91 5.56
N THR A 11 29.10 -44.81 5.70
CA THR A 11 27.67 -44.48 5.55
C THR A 11 27.22 -43.49 6.61
N ALA A 12 27.57 -43.72 7.89
CA ALA A 12 27.24 -42.81 8.99
C ALA A 12 27.88 -41.43 8.81
N SER A 13 29.13 -41.37 8.36
CA SER A 13 29.84 -40.11 8.09
C SER A 13 29.19 -39.34 6.93
N THR A 14 28.81 -40.05 5.87
CA THR A 14 28.13 -39.47 4.70
C THR A 14 26.76 -38.89 5.10
N ALA A 15 26.01 -39.60 5.97
CA ALA A 15 24.73 -39.13 6.48
C ALA A 15 24.86 -37.85 7.33
N LEU A 16 25.87 -37.76 8.20
CA LEU A 16 26.12 -36.55 8.99
C LEU A 16 26.46 -35.34 8.12
N VAL A 17 27.30 -35.53 7.09
CA VAL A 17 27.62 -34.47 6.13
C VAL A 17 26.37 -34.06 5.34
N ALA A 18 25.55 -35.01 4.90
CA ALA A 18 24.31 -34.72 4.19
C ALA A 18 23.33 -33.91 5.06
N LEU A 19 23.18 -34.24 6.34
CA LEU A 19 22.38 -33.46 7.28
C LEU A 19 22.91 -32.04 7.45
N PHE A 20 24.22 -31.87 7.61
CA PHE A 20 24.84 -30.54 7.71
C PHE A 20 24.59 -29.68 6.46
N VAL A 21 24.77 -30.27 5.26
CA VAL A 21 24.46 -29.59 3.99
C VAL A 21 22.97 -29.22 3.93
N THR A 22 22.08 -30.09 4.38
CA THR A 22 20.63 -29.85 4.38
C THR A 22 20.26 -28.69 5.31
N PHE A 23 20.79 -28.67 6.54
CA PHE A 23 20.59 -27.56 7.46
C PHE A 23 21.13 -26.23 6.90
N HIS A 24 22.30 -26.27 6.25
CA HIS A 24 22.86 -25.10 5.59
C HIS A 24 21.96 -24.61 4.45
N GLN A 25 21.49 -25.52 3.60
CA GLN A 25 20.62 -25.21 2.46
C GLN A 25 19.28 -24.62 2.90
N ILE A 26 18.63 -25.19 3.93
CA ILE A 26 17.39 -24.65 4.52
C ILE A 26 17.62 -23.24 5.04
N THR A 27 18.74 -23.04 5.75
CA THR A 27 19.10 -21.71 6.28
C THR A 27 19.29 -20.68 5.17
N GLN A 28 19.99 -21.03 4.10
CA GLN A 28 20.17 -20.14 2.95
C GLN A 28 18.87 -19.87 2.20
N SER A 29 18.04 -20.90 2.00
CA SER A 29 16.72 -20.78 1.39
C SER A 29 15.84 -19.79 2.16
N ASN A 30 15.78 -19.92 3.49
CA ASN A 30 15.02 -19.02 4.35
C ASN A 30 15.53 -17.57 4.26
N LYS A 31 16.86 -17.36 4.18
CA LYS A 31 17.45 -16.03 3.97
C LYS A 31 17.07 -15.44 2.62
N GLN A 32 17.13 -16.23 1.55
CA GLN A 32 16.73 -15.78 0.22
C GLN A 32 15.23 -15.48 0.14
N GLY A 33 14.40 -16.27 0.82
CA GLY A 33 12.95 -16.03 0.95
C GLY A 33 12.66 -14.69 1.62
N LEU A 34 13.30 -14.40 2.76
CA LEU A 34 13.15 -13.12 3.45
C LEU A 34 13.62 -11.93 2.59
N PHE A 35 14.72 -12.09 1.86
CA PHE A 35 15.21 -11.06 0.95
C PHE A 35 14.21 -10.76 -0.18
N ASN A 36 13.73 -11.81 -0.86
CA ASN A 36 12.76 -11.66 -1.95
C ASN A 36 11.48 -10.98 -1.45
N HIS A 37 11.01 -11.36 -0.25
CA HIS A 37 9.81 -10.78 0.33
C HIS A 37 10.01 -9.30 0.72
N ARG A 38 11.13 -8.95 1.37
CA ARG A 38 11.53 -7.54 1.61
C ARG A 38 11.55 -6.72 0.34
N LEU A 39 12.13 -7.26 -0.72
CA LEU A 39 12.24 -6.59 -2.00
C LEU A 39 10.85 -6.36 -2.62
N SER A 40 9.96 -7.35 -2.54
CA SER A 40 8.57 -7.24 -3.00
C SER A 40 7.82 -6.11 -2.28
N VAL A 41 7.82 -6.16 -0.93
CA VAL A 41 7.16 -5.14 -0.10
C VAL A 41 7.71 -3.74 -0.40
N TRP A 42 9.04 -3.61 -0.46
CA TRP A 42 9.69 -2.34 -0.77
C TRP A 42 9.35 -1.83 -2.16
N THR A 43 9.31 -2.69 -3.18
CA THR A 43 9.02 -2.26 -4.55
C THR A 43 7.60 -1.71 -4.67
N ASN A 44 6.63 -2.34 -4.00
CA ASN A 44 5.26 -1.84 -3.94
C ASN A 44 5.20 -0.51 -3.17
N ALA A 45 5.78 -0.42 -1.97
CA ALA A 45 5.82 0.82 -1.19
C ALA A 45 6.49 1.97 -1.96
N ARG A 46 7.61 1.70 -2.64
CA ARG A 46 8.31 2.67 -3.49
C ARG A 46 7.45 3.12 -4.66
N SER A 47 6.67 2.23 -5.27
CA SER A 47 5.73 2.57 -6.33
C SER A 47 4.67 3.57 -5.86
N LEU A 48 4.15 3.39 -4.63
CA LEU A 48 3.23 4.34 -3.98
C LEU A 48 3.91 5.68 -3.67
N MET A 49 5.13 5.65 -3.14
CA MET A 49 5.93 6.86 -2.89
C MET A 49 6.15 7.67 -4.18
N ASN A 50 6.44 7.00 -5.29
CA ASN A 50 6.63 7.65 -6.58
C ASN A 50 5.35 8.35 -7.08
N LEU A 51 4.16 7.79 -6.79
CA LEU A 51 2.90 8.47 -7.10
C LEU A 51 2.69 9.70 -6.22
N CYS A 52 3.03 9.63 -4.93
CA CYS A 52 2.99 10.78 -4.04
C CYS A 52 3.90 11.91 -4.55
N GLU A 53 5.12 11.59 -4.93
CA GLU A 53 6.07 12.59 -5.44
C GLU A 53 5.59 13.23 -6.75
N LYS A 54 5.16 12.41 -7.72
CA LYS A 54 4.66 12.91 -9.01
C LYS A 54 3.42 13.79 -8.86
N ASN A 55 2.55 13.44 -7.93
CA ASN A 55 1.25 14.10 -7.72
C ASN A 55 1.25 14.98 -6.45
N ARG A 56 2.43 15.41 -5.99
CA ARG A 56 2.58 16.15 -4.73
C ARG A 56 1.75 17.44 -4.69
N HIS A 57 1.75 18.18 -5.80
CA HIS A 57 0.96 19.41 -5.97
C HIS A 57 -0.54 19.20 -5.74
N TYR A 58 -1.06 18.00 -6.01
CA TYR A 58 -2.44 17.63 -5.73
C TYR A 58 -2.67 17.35 -4.23
N LEU A 59 -1.71 16.67 -3.60
CA LEU A 59 -1.77 16.35 -2.17
C LEU A 59 -1.64 17.60 -1.28
N GLU A 60 -0.91 18.62 -1.75
CA GLU A 60 -0.69 19.89 -1.05
C GLU A 60 -1.78 20.94 -1.30
N ARG A 61 -2.73 20.66 -2.20
CA ARG A 61 -3.80 21.61 -2.53
C ARG A 61 -4.73 21.82 -1.33
N GLU A 62 -4.96 23.09 -0.99
CA GLU A 62 -6.08 23.49 -0.14
C GLU A 62 -7.38 23.47 -0.92
N GLN A 63 -8.44 22.94 -0.31
CA GLN A 63 -9.72 22.72 -0.97
C GLN A 63 -10.82 23.49 -0.23
N GLU A 64 -11.05 24.74 -0.63
CA GLU A 64 -12.11 25.60 -0.07
C GLU A 64 -13.49 25.34 -0.67
N SER A 65 -13.52 24.82 -1.91
CA SER A 65 -14.73 24.44 -2.64
C SER A 65 -14.80 22.92 -2.87
N PRO A 66 -15.97 22.38 -3.29
CA PRO A 66 -16.09 20.98 -3.67
C PRO A 66 -15.05 20.56 -4.73
N ASP A 67 -14.41 19.41 -4.53
CA ASP A 67 -13.40 18.88 -5.45
C ASP A 67 -14.03 18.07 -6.58
N LEU A 68 -14.59 18.76 -7.56
CA LEU A 68 -15.23 18.14 -8.72
C LEU A 68 -14.27 17.31 -9.60
N ALA A 69 -12.96 17.37 -9.37
CA ALA A 69 -11.93 16.62 -10.08
C ALA A 69 -11.36 15.45 -9.25
N ASN A 70 -12.11 14.99 -8.24
CA ASN A 70 -11.70 13.88 -7.37
C ASN A 70 -11.48 12.57 -8.17
N ASP A 71 -12.24 12.32 -9.22
CA ASP A 71 -12.11 11.17 -10.12
C ASP A 71 -10.76 11.14 -10.83
N LEU A 72 -10.35 12.27 -11.43
CA LEU A 72 -9.05 12.45 -12.09
C LEU A 72 -7.92 12.27 -11.08
N SER A 73 -8.12 12.84 -9.89
CA SER A 73 -7.16 12.74 -8.82
C SER A 73 -6.98 11.30 -8.35
N PHE A 74 -8.06 10.54 -8.28
CA PHE A 74 -8.02 9.12 -7.94
C PHE A 74 -7.20 8.35 -8.98
N GLN A 75 -7.46 8.62 -10.26
CA GLN A 75 -6.71 8.00 -11.36
C GLN A 75 -5.20 8.28 -11.23
N PHE A 76 -4.80 9.51 -10.89
CA PHE A 76 -3.38 9.82 -10.65
C PHE A 76 -2.79 9.04 -9.49
N MET A 77 -3.56 8.83 -8.41
CA MET A 77 -3.13 8.07 -7.23
C MET A 77 -3.21 6.55 -7.41
N THR A 78 -3.83 6.05 -8.49
CA THR A 78 -3.86 4.62 -8.83
C THR A 78 -3.04 4.27 -10.07
N ASN A 79 -2.36 5.23 -10.70
CA ASN A 79 -1.64 5.04 -11.96
C ASN A 79 -0.27 4.35 -11.80
N ASN A 80 -0.25 3.16 -11.21
CA ASN A 80 0.91 2.29 -11.16
C ASN A 80 0.50 0.82 -11.35
N ALA A 81 1.46 -0.06 -11.63
CA ALA A 81 1.18 -1.47 -11.89
C ALA A 81 0.43 -2.21 -10.76
N TYR A 82 0.55 -1.73 -9.51
CA TYR A 82 -0.07 -2.34 -8.34
C TYR A 82 -1.55 -1.95 -8.17
N LEU A 83 -1.90 -0.70 -8.47
CA LEU A 83 -3.23 -0.13 -8.27
C LEU A 83 -4.02 0.12 -9.57
N TYR A 84 -3.41 -0.05 -10.74
CA TYR A 84 -4.03 0.31 -12.02
C TYR A 84 -5.42 -0.31 -12.22
N SER A 85 -5.61 -1.55 -11.75
CA SER A 85 -6.87 -2.27 -11.89
C SER A 85 -8.07 -1.59 -11.23
N ILE A 86 -7.85 -0.79 -10.17
CA ILE A 86 -8.94 -0.11 -9.45
C ILE A 86 -9.20 1.31 -9.94
N GLY A 87 -8.38 1.85 -10.86
CA GLY A 87 -8.57 3.20 -11.39
C GLY A 87 -9.99 3.48 -11.93
N PRO A 88 -10.59 2.56 -12.70
CA PRO A 88 -11.97 2.73 -13.19
C PRO A 88 -13.04 2.75 -12.09
N SER A 89 -12.78 2.20 -10.91
CA SER A 89 -13.80 2.05 -9.85
C SER A 89 -14.38 3.37 -9.35
N ILE A 90 -13.66 4.48 -9.53
CA ILE A 90 -14.13 5.81 -9.15
C ILE A 90 -15.23 6.35 -10.08
N ALA A 91 -15.29 5.91 -11.33
CA ALA A 91 -16.34 6.28 -12.27
C ALA A 91 -17.57 5.37 -12.16
N HIS A 92 -17.39 4.16 -11.63
CA HIS A 92 -18.39 3.09 -11.52
C HIS A 92 -18.75 2.81 -10.06
N VAL A 93 -18.99 3.88 -9.31
CA VAL A 93 -19.28 3.79 -7.87
C VAL A 93 -20.59 3.03 -7.63
N LEU A 94 -20.63 2.15 -6.63
CA LEU A 94 -21.75 1.22 -6.33
C LEU A 94 -22.04 0.15 -7.38
N GLU A 95 -21.31 0.10 -8.49
CA GLU A 95 -21.36 -1.06 -9.39
C GLU A 95 -20.60 -2.23 -8.77
N GLN A 96 -21.29 -3.38 -8.64
CA GLN A 96 -20.83 -4.50 -7.83
C GLN A 96 -19.41 -4.97 -8.17
N ASP A 97 -19.10 -5.16 -9.45
CA ASP A 97 -17.81 -5.68 -9.90
C ASP A 97 -16.66 -4.72 -9.57
N TYR A 98 -16.87 -3.42 -9.82
CA TYR A 98 -15.88 -2.38 -9.56
C TYR A 98 -15.68 -2.12 -8.08
N GLN A 99 -16.76 -2.19 -7.30
CA GLN A 99 -16.70 -2.05 -5.85
C GLN A 99 -15.98 -3.23 -5.20
N GLN A 100 -16.28 -4.46 -5.62
CA GLN A 100 -15.57 -5.65 -5.13
C GLN A 100 -14.07 -5.55 -5.43
N LEU A 101 -13.71 -5.20 -6.67
CA LEU A 101 -12.31 -5.05 -7.07
C LEU A 101 -11.57 -4.00 -6.24
N LEU A 102 -12.20 -2.85 -5.97
CA LEU A 102 -11.66 -1.82 -5.10
C LEU A 102 -11.43 -2.33 -3.68
N LEU A 103 -12.45 -2.93 -3.05
CA LEU A 103 -12.37 -3.41 -1.67
C LEU A 103 -11.30 -4.50 -1.49
N CYS A 104 -11.18 -5.43 -2.45
CA CYS A 104 -10.11 -6.42 -2.45
C CYS A 104 -8.73 -5.74 -2.49
N LYS A 105 -8.53 -4.76 -3.38
CA LYS A 105 -7.23 -4.08 -3.50
C LYS A 105 -6.89 -3.21 -2.28
N LEU A 106 -7.90 -2.60 -1.66
CA LEU A 106 -7.75 -1.88 -0.38
C LEU A 106 -7.33 -2.84 0.74
N THR A 107 -7.89 -4.05 0.78
CA THR A 107 -7.46 -5.09 1.74
C THR A 107 -6.02 -5.53 1.46
N GLU A 108 -5.63 -5.71 0.20
CA GLU A 108 -4.24 -6.02 -0.16
C GLU A 108 -3.25 -4.92 0.30
N LEU A 109 -3.65 -3.64 0.28
CA LEU A 109 -2.84 -2.55 0.82
C LEU A 109 -2.67 -2.66 2.35
N GLN A 110 -3.73 -3.04 3.08
CA GLN A 110 -3.65 -3.26 4.52
C GLN A 110 -2.73 -4.46 4.85
N ASP A 111 -2.84 -5.55 4.08
CA ASP A 111 -1.95 -6.69 4.19
C ASP A 111 -0.50 -6.28 3.91
N LEU A 112 -0.25 -5.47 2.87
CA LEU A 112 1.08 -4.94 2.56
C LEU A 112 1.64 -4.06 3.70
N ALA A 113 0.79 -3.24 4.34
CA ALA A 113 1.20 -2.45 5.51
C ALA A 113 1.60 -3.36 6.68
N LEU A 114 0.82 -4.40 6.94
CA LEU A 114 1.11 -5.40 7.96
C LEU A 114 2.41 -6.16 7.67
N GLU A 115 2.60 -6.59 6.43
CA GLU A 115 3.84 -7.21 5.96
C GLU A 115 5.03 -6.27 6.20
N ALA A 116 4.95 -5.01 5.79
CA ALA A 116 6.01 -4.03 6.00
C ALA A 116 6.41 -3.90 7.47
N LYS A 117 5.43 -3.92 8.37
CA LYS A 117 5.64 -3.86 9.83
C LYS A 117 6.45 -5.04 10.37
N PHE A 118 6.24 -6.25 9.85
CA PHE A 118 6.89 -7.47 10.35
C PHE A 118 8.20 -7.81 9.63
N VAL A 119 8.27 -7.49 8.35
CA VAL A 119 9.38 -7.87 7.48
C VAL A 119 10.59 -6.94 7.69
N PHE A 120 10.34 -5.68 8.01
CA PHE A 120 11.36 -4.71 8.38
C PHE A 120 11.45 -4.53 9.90
N LYS A 121 12.68 -4.47 10.40
CA LYS A 121 12.95 -4.36 11.83
C LYS A 121 12.86 -2.91 12.33
N GLY A 122 12.35 -2.76 13.55
CA GLY A 122 12.35 -1.50 14.30
C GLY A 122 11.41 -0.46 13.68
N ASP A 123 11.76 0.81 13.83
CA ASP A 123 10.88 1.91 13.38
C ASP A 123 10.74 1.99 11.86
N LEU A 124 11.65 1.37 11.09
CA LEU A 124 11.53 1.31 9.63
C LEU A 124 10.22 0.64 9.20
N GLY A 125 9.91 -0.53 9.78
CA GLY A 125 8.69 -1.26 9.47
C GLY A 125 7.44 -0.49 9.89
N LYS A 126 7.50 0.21 11.04
CA LYS A 126 6.41 1.07 11.51
C LYS A 126 6.16 2.25 10.58
N SER A 127 7.21 2.95 10.15
CA SER A 127 7.09 4.11 9.26
C SER A 127 6.55 3.68 7.88
N LEU A 128 7.03 2.55 7.34
CA LEU A 128 6.50 2.00 6.08
C LEU A 128 5.03 1.57 6.19
N SER A 129 4.68 0.82 7.24
CA SER A 129 3.29 0.42 7.53
C SER A 129 2.38 1.64 7.62
N SER A 130 2.77 2.64 8.42
CA SER A 130 1.99 3.87 8.61
C SER A 130 1.78 4.64 7.30
N PHE A 131 2.78 4.68 6.43
CA PHE A 131 2.64 5.30 5.11
C PHE A 131 1.66 4.55 4.21
N ILE A 132 1.78 3.22 4.13
CA ILE A 132 0.89 2.38 3.30
C ILE A 132 -0.55 2.46 3.82
N ASP A 133 -0.74 2.42 5.14
CA ASP A 133 -2.05 2.59 5.79
C ASP A 133 -2.67 3.97 5.47
N SER A 134 -1.85 5.03 5.50
CA SER A 134 -2.31 6.38 5.13
C SER A 134 -2.70 6.47 3.65
N TYR A 135 -2.01 5.73 2.78
CA TYR A 135 -2.34 5.64 1.35
C TYR A 135 -3.68 4.93 1.14
N HIS A 136 -3.90 3.81 1.84
CA HIS A 136 -5.18 3.11 1.88
C HIS A 136 -6.31 4.06 2.32
N SER A 137 -6.12 4.77 3.43
CA SER A 137 -7.11 5.72 3.96
C SER A 137 -7.44 6.81 2.96
N LEU A 138 -6.44 7.37 2.26
CA LEU A 138 -6.68 8.35 1.21
C LEU A 138 -7.57 7.78 0.10
N LEU A 139 -7.21 6.62 -0.48
CA LEU A 139 -7.98 6.02 -1.57
C LEU A 139 -9.43 5.74 -1.17
N PHE A 140 -9.64 5.25 0.06
CA PHE A 140 -10.98 5.00 0.56
C PHE A 140 -11.76 6.29 0.77
N SER A 141 -11.15 7.33 1.35
CA SER A 141 -11.78 8.65 1.48
C SER A 141 -12.13 9.29 0.13
N MET A 142 -11.28 9.13 -0.88
CA MET A 142 -11.59 9.59 -2.24
C MET A 142 -12.80 8.89 -2.84
N TYR A 143 -12.91 7.57 -2.64
CA TYR A 143 -14.08 6.81 -3.07
C TYR A 143 -15.36 7.23 -2.35
N GLN A 144 -15.30 7.42 -1.03
CA GLN A 144 -16.42 7.90 -0.23
C GLN A 144 -16.84 9.31 -0.64
N TYR A 145 -15.88 10.19 -0.90
CA TYR A 145 -16.16 11.54 -1.35
C TYR A 145 -16.80 11.55 -2.75
N GLN A 146 -16.40 10.63 -3.65
CA GLN A 146 -17.04 10.50 -4.96
C GLN A 146 -18.51 10.07 -4.85
N LEU A 147 -18.87 9.19 -3.91
CA LEU A 147 -20.28 8.86 -3.64
C LEU A 147 -21.10 10.12 -3.33
N VAL A 148 -20.53 11.00 -2.51
CA VAL A 148 -21.18 12.24 -2.07
C VAL A 148 -21.34 13.19 -3.26
N LEU A 149 -20.29 13.37 -4.08
CA LEU A 149 -20.37 14.20 -5.28
C LEU A 149 -21.43 13.71 -6.27
N ASN A 150 -21.51 12.39 -6.49
CA ASN A 150 -22.55 11.80 -7.35
C ASN A 150 -23.96 12.08 -6.78
N HIS A 151 -24.10 12.13 -5.45
CA HIS A 151 -25.36 12.49 -4.82
C HIS A 151 -25.69 13.98 -4.92
N VAL A 152 -24.69 14.86 -4.77
CA VAL A 152 -24.82 16.31 -5.04
C VAL A 152 -25.33 16.55 -6.46
N GLU A 153 -24.71 15.91 -7.46
CA GLU A 153 -25.10 16.04 -8.87
C GLU A 153 -26.56 15.60 -9.09
N LYS A 154 -26.94 14.46 -8.49
CA LYS A 154 -28.30 13.94 -8.58
C LYS A 154 -29.32 14.92 -7.98
N ILE A 155 -29.08 15.42 -6.76
CA ILE A 155 -29.99 16.36 -6.09
C ILE A 155 -30.04 17.70 -6.81
N GLY A 156 -28.89 18.24 -7.23
CA GLY A 156 -28.81 19.48 -7.99
C GLY A 156 -29.63 19.41 -9.28
N GLY A 157 -29.59 18.28 -9.97
CA GLY A 157 -30.41 18.02 -11.17
C GLY A 157 -31.90 17.82 -10.87
N GLU A 158 -32.25 17.00 -9.87
CA GLU A 158 -33.65 16.67 -9.54
C GLU A 158 -34.41 17.83 -8.90
N GLN A 159 -33.73 18.66 -8.11
CA GLN A 159 -34.33 19.73 -7.31
C GLN A 159 -33.99 21.13 -7.81
N CYS A 160 -33.22 21.25 -8.90
CA CYS A 160 -32.73 22.52 -9.45
C CYS A 160 -32.02 23.41 -8.41
N LEU A 161 -31.33 22.80 -7.45
CA LEU A 161 -30.56 23.52 -6.42
C LEU A 161 -29.24 24.05 -7.00
N GLY A 162 -28.76 25.16 -6.43
CA GLY A 162 -27.38 25.59 -6.64
C GLY A 162 -26.40 24.57 -6.06
N LEU A 163 -25.15 24.59 -6.56
CA LEU A 163 -24.11 23.65 -6.11
C LEU A 163 -23.91 23.71 -4.59
N ASP A 164 -23.83 24.92 -4.03
CA ASP A 164 -23.59 25.13 -2.60
C ASP A 164 -24.74 24.55 -1.74
N ASP A 165 -26.00 24.84 -2.10
CA ASP A 165 -27.18 24.31 -1.41
C ASP A 165 -27.24 22.77 -1.49
N ALA A 166 -26.91 22.20 -2.65
CA ALA A 166 -26.86 20.75 -2.84
C ALA A 166 -25.75 20.11 -1.99
N CYS A 167 -24.56 20.72 -1.93
CA CYS A 167 -23.45 20.27 -1.09
C CYS A 167 -23.81 20.30 0.41
N GLU A 168 -24.42 21.39 0.89
CA GLU A 168 -24.87 21.48 2.28
C GLU A 168 -25.91 20.41 2.61
N SER A 169 -26.86 20.14 1.70
CA SER A 169 -27.95 19.19 1.92
C SER A 169 -27.49 17.74 2.13
N VAL A 170 -26.30 17.37 1.64
CA VAL A 170 -25.74 16.00 1.73
C VAL A 170 -24.56 15.88 2.68
N GLY A 171 -24.19 16.96 3.38
CA GLY A 171 -23.04 16.98 4.28
C GLY A 171 -21.68 16.91 3.56
N GLU A 172 -21.60 17.38 2.31
CA GLU A 172 -20.36 17.41 1.53
C GLU A 172 -19.19 18.09 2.25
N PRO A 173 -19.38 19.22 2.98
CA PRO A 173 -18.26 19.89 3.64
C PRO A 173 -17.53 19.03 4.68
N GLU A 174 -18.26 18.15 5.39
CA GLU A 174 -17.66 17.22 6.35
C GLU A 174 -16.82 16.14 5.65
N GLU A 175 -17.32 15.62 4.54
CA GLU A 175 -16.62 14.60 3.73
C GLU A 175 -15.41 15.18 3.01
N ARG A 176 -15.49 16.44 2.56
CA ARG A 176 -14.35 17.20 2.03
C ARG A 176 -13.26 17.39 3.09
N GLN A 177 -13.64 17.71 4.33
CA GLN A 177 -12.68 17.83 5.43
C GLN A 177 -11.99 16.49 5.71
N LYS A 178 -12.74 15.38 5.74
CA LYS A 178 -12.15 14.03 5.89
C LYS A 178 -11.14 13.71 4.79
N LEU A 179 -11.47 14.03 3.53
CA LEU A 179 -10.55 13.86 2.42
C LEU A 179 -9.29 14.73 2.57
N ALA A 180 -9.43 15.99 3.00
CA ALA A 180 -8.30 16.88 3.25
C ALA A 180 -7.39 16.35 4.37
N ASP A 181 -7.97 15.83 5.45
CA ASP A 181 -7.22 15.23 6.56
C ASP A 181 -6.49 13.95 6.12
N ALA A 182 -7.10 13.12 5.27
CA ALA A 182 -6.46 11.95 4.69
C ALA A 182 -5.27 12.32 3.78
N ARG A 183 -5.41 13.38 2.95
CA ARG A 183 -4.29 13.90 2.14
C ARG A 183 -3.14 14.38 3.02
N ARG A 184 -3.44 15.16 4.06
CA ARG A 184 -2.43 15.66 5.01
C ARG A 184 -1.69 14.52 5.69
N THR A 185 -2.43 13.52 6.17
CA THR A 185 -1.87 12.34 6.83
C THR A 185 -0.94 11.55 5.90
N LEU A 186 -1.35 11.35 4.64
CA LEU A 186 -0.49 10.71 3.64
C LEU A 186 0.79 11.53 3.39
N LEU A 187 0.66 12.84 3.22
CA LEU A 187 1.80 13.70 2.94
C LEU A 187 2.79 13.75 4.11
N GLU A 188 2.30 13.79 5.35
CA GLU A 188 3.12 13.75 6.56
C GLU A 188 3.88 12.42 6.69
N SER A 189 3.19 11.29 6.47
CA SER A 189 3.83 9.97 6.51
C SER A 189 4.84 9.79 5.37
N TYR A 190 4.55 10.30 4.17
CA TYR A 190 5.48 10.34 3.05
C TYR A 190 6.74 11.16 3.37
N ASN A 191 6.58 12.41 3.84
CA ASN A 191 7.70 13.28 4.20
C ASN A 191 8.58 12.65 5.28
N ARG A 192 7.97 11.99 6.27
CA ARG A 192 8.71 11.22 7.29
C ARG A 192 9.60 10.14 6.67
N LEU A 193 9.13 9.41 5.67
CA LEU A 193 9.95 8.41 4.98
C LEU A 193 11.15 9.02 4.26
N ILE A 194 10.98 10.19 3.65
CA ILE A 194 12.05 10.94 2.98
C ILE A 194 13.08 11.41 4.01
N ASP A 195 12.64 12.03 5.11
CA ASP A 195 13.51 12.53 6.19
C ASP A 195 14.31 11.41 6.85
N GLU A 196 13.68 10.25 7.06
CA GLU A 196 14.31 9.04 7.59
C GLU A 196 15.27 8.36 6.60
N LYS A 197 15.35 8.84 5.35
CA LYS A 197 16.14 8.24 4.26
C LYS A 197 15.82 6.75 4.10
N VAL A 198 14.51 6.45 4.03
CA VAL A 198 13.96 5.09 4.07
C VAL A 198 14.66 4.14 3.08
N GLU A 199 14.96 4.60 1.86
CA GLU A 199 15.62 3.78 0.82
C GLU A 199 16.95 3.23 1.30
N LYS A 200 17.80 4.07 1.92
CA LYS A 200 19.10 3.63 2.47
C LYS A 200 18.93 2.65 3.63
N ARG A 201 17.88 2.81 4.44
CA ARG A 201 17.60 1.91 5.58
C ARG A 201 17.09 0.55 5.09
N VAL A 202 16.23 0.54 4.07
CA VAL A 202 15.76 -0.67 3.41
C VAL A 202 16.92 -1.41 2.76
N GLU A 203 17.77 -0.73 1.99
CA GLU A 203 18.96 -1.33 1.38
C GLU A 203 19.86 -2.01 2.42
N LYS A 204 20.09 -1.37 3.58
CA LYS A 204 20.85 -1.98 4.68
C LYS A 204 20.17 -3.25 5.18
N GLN A 205 18.86 -3.23 5.43
CA GLN A 205 18.15 -4.42 5.91
C GLN A 205 18.01 -5.52 4.85
N CYS A 206 18.06 -5.19 3.55
CA CYS A 206 18.10 -6.18 2.48
C CYS A 206 19.50 -6.78 2.31
N ARG A 207 20.58 -6.02 2.54
CA ARG A 207 21.97 -6.48 2.42
C ARG A 207 22.49 -7.25 3.62
N LEU A 208 21.99 -6.97 4.83
CA LEU A 208 22.36 -7.69 6.05
C LEU A 208 21.81 -9.13 5.99
N ARG A 209 22.66 -10.05 5.52
CA ARG A 209 22.46 -11.51 5.43
C ARG A 209 23.11 -12.25 6.58
#